data_AF-F6QHI6-F1
#
_entry.id   AF-F6QHI6-F1
#
_cell.length_a   1.000
_cell.length_b   1.000
_cell.length_c   1.000
_cell.angle_alpha   90.00
_cell.angle_beta   90.00
_cell.angle_gamma   90.00
#
_symmetry.space_group_name_H-M   'P 1'
#
loop_
_entity.id
_entity.type
_entity.pdbx_description
1 polymer ?
#
loop_
_entity_poly.entity_id
_entity_poly.type
_entity_poly.pdbx_seq_one_letter_code
_entity_poly.pdbx_strand_id
1 'polypeptide(L)'
;KTCGGGTTSRNRLCNVGTTGGSCSGATSQDQICNSHSCPVYSAWSQWSTCSTTCGVGYNTRKRECSSQTDACSGASTLTRVCSIGRNCTRVLEDPSSRSDVTRSPNSASRIYTSFYLSIYIIVALIMLFFTY
;
A
#
# COMPACT_ATOMS: atom_id res chain seq x y z
N LYS A 1 32.83 -2.86 -5.45
CA LYS A 1 31.57 -2.23 -4.95
C LYS A 1 31.47 -0.86 -5.58
N THR A 2 30.29 -0.38 -5.94
CA THR A 2 30.09 0.97 -6.53
C THR A 2 29.78 2.03 -5.47
N CYS A 3 29.42 1.64 -4.26
CA CYS A 3 29.09 2.52 -3.14
C CYS A 3 29.37 1.81 -1.81
N GLY A 4 29.25 2.54 -0.69
CA GLY A 4 29.33 1.98 0.67
C GLY A 4 30.76 1.73 1.16
N GLY A 5 31.74 2.34 0.51
CA GLY A 5 33.16 2.18 0.80
C GLY A 5 33.74 0.88 0.25
N GLY A 6 35.01 0.96 -0.13
CA GLY A 6 35.81 -0.19 -0.53
C GLY A 6 37.28 0.18 -0.63
N THR A 7 38.11 -0.85 -0.73
CA THR A 7 39.54 -0.70 -1.01
C THR A 7 39.85 -1.52 -2.26
N THR A 8 40.49 -0.90 -3.24
CA THR A 8 41.06 -1.60 -4.40
C THR A 8 42.54 -1.79 -4.16
N SER A 9 43.03 -2.99 -4.42
CA SER A 9 44.45 -3.32 -4.33
C SER A 9 44.99 -3.60 -5.72
N ARG A 10 46.18 -3.06 -6.02
CA ARG A 10 46.91 -3.40 -7.24
C ARG A 10 48.32 -3.84 -6.89
N ASN A 11 48.77 -4.88 -7.59
CA ASN A 11 50.11 -5.42 -7.42
C ASN A 11 50.94 -5.13 -8.66
N ARG A 12 52.20 -4.75 -8.45
CA ARG A 12 53.22 -4.69 -9.50
C ARG A 12 54.13 -5.91 -9.39
N LEU A 13 54.49 -6.47 -10.53
CA LEU A 13 55.49 -7.53 -10.58
C LEU A 13 56.89 -6.90 -10.63
N CYS A 14 57.75 -7.34 -9.71
CA CYS A 14 59.16 -7.01 -9.71
C CYS A 14 59.88 -8.01 -10.63
N ASN A 15 60.28 -7.58 -11.82
CA ASN A 15 61.02 -8.45 -12.73
C ASN A 15 62.53 -8.26 -12.51
N VAL A 16 63.11 -9.11 -11.67
CA VAL A 16 64.57 -9.15 -11.46
C VAL A 16 65.17 -10.06 -12.51
N GLY A 17 66.01 -9.52 -13.39
CA GLY A 17 66.75 -10.32 -14.38
C GLY A 17 67.74 -11.31 -13.75
N THR A 18 68.51 -12.02 -14.58
CA THR A 18 69.49 -13.04 -14.15
C THR A 18 70.61 -12.51 -13.25
N THR A 19 70.82 -11.20 -13.22
CA THR A 19 71.78 -10.52 -12.34
C THR A 19 71.13 -10.04 -11.04
N GLY A 20 70.67 -10.96 -10.20
CA GLY A 20 70.52 -10.81 -8.73
C GLY A 20 70.05 -9.47 -8.12
N GLY A 21 69.26 -8.68 -8.83
CA GLY A 21 68.81 -7.36 -8.36
C GLY A 21 67.73 -7.47 -7.27
N SER A 22 67.49 -6.37 -6.55
CA SER A 22 66.38 -6.27 -5.59
C SER A 22 65.51 -5.08 -5.93
N CYS A 23 64.19 -5.23 -5.85
CA CYS A 23 63.26 -4.13 -6.09
C CYS A 23 63.02 -3.32 -4.82
N SER A 24 63.22 -2.01 -4.92
CA SER A 24 62.91 -1.05 -3.86
C SER A 24 61.42 -0.69 -3.85
N GLY A 25 60.85 -0.58 -2.66
CA GLY A 25 59.46 -0.13 -2.41
C GLY A 25 58.40 -1.23 -2.50
N ALA A 26 57.18 -0.94 -2.04
CA ALA A 26 56.10 -1.92 -1.94
C ALA A 26 55.68 -2.48 -3.31
N THR A 27 55.41 -3.79 -3.37
CA THR A 27 54.88 -4.47 -4.56
C THR A 27 53.36 -4.44 -4.64
N SER A 28 52.70 -4.02 -3.56
CA SER A 28 51.24 -3.88 -3.48
C SER A 28 50.89 -2.45 -3.04
N GLN A 29 49.80 -1.93 -3.58
CA GLN A 29 49.25 -0.63 -3.23
C GLN A 29 47.74 -0.73 -3.10
N ASP A 30 47.24 -0.22 -1.98
CA ASP A 30 45.82 -0.11 -1.70
C ASP A 30 45.32 1.32 -1.86
N GLN A 31 44.11 1.48 -2.38
CA GLN A 31 43.42 2.75 -2.51
C GLN A 31 41.96 2.64 -2.10
N ILE A 32 41.48 3.60 -1.32
CA ILE A 32 40.06 3.71 -0.96
C ILE A 32 39.27 4.13 -2.20
N CYS A 33 38.11 3.52 -2.40
CA CYS A 33 37.19 3.86 -3.49
C CYS A 33 35.73 3.80 -3.03
N ASN A 34 34.85 4.49 -3.77
CA ASN A 34 33.40 4.42 -3.59
C ASN A 34 32.91 4.78 -2.18
N SER A 35 33.50 5.80 -1.56
CA SER A 35 33.24 6.21 -0.17
C SER A 35 31.86 6.85 0.07
N HIS A 36 31.09 7.11 -1.00
CA HIS A 36 29.74 7.65 -0.90
C HIS A 36 28.75 6.59 -0.41
N SER A 37 27.66 7.08 0.20
CA SER A 37 26.54 6.24 0.63
C SER A 37 25.86 5.58 -0.58
N CYS A 38 25.42 4.34 -0.41
CA CYS A 38 24.67 3.64 -1.44
C CYS A 38 23.29 4.28 -1.69
N PRO A 39 22.76 4.23 -2.92
CA PRO A 39 21.39 4.63 -3.21
C PRO A 39 20.40 3.81 -2.40
N VAL A 40 19.51 4.49 -1.68
CA VAL A 40 18.45 3.84 -0.92
C VAL A 40 17.11 4.48 -1.25
N TYR A 41 16.10 3.63 -1.46
CA TYR A 41 14.73 4.10 -1.55
C TYR A 41 14.14 4.33 -0.17
N SER A 42 13.39 5.42 -0.03
CA SER A 42 12.49 5.60 1.10
C SER A 42 11.37 4.56 1.08
N ALA A 43 10.65 4.47 2.19
CA ALA A 43 9.40 3.70 2.24
C ALA A 43 8.41 4.22 1.19
N TRP A 44 7.61 3.31 0.63
CA TRP A 44 6.53 3.71 -0.25
C TRP A 44 5.53 4.61 0.48
N SER A 45 5.08 5.65 -0.21
CA SER A 45 3.94 6.45 0.21
C SER A 45 2.68 5.58 0.30
N GLN A 46 1.66 6.11 0.96
CA GLN A 46 0.32 5.56 0.85
C GLN A 46 -0.15 5.60 -0.62
N TRP A 47 -1.04 4.67 -0.95
CA TRP A 47 -1.73 4.70 -2.23
C TRP A 47 -2.63 5.93 -2.32
N SER A 48 -2.63 6.59 -3.48
CA SER A 48 -3.59 7.62 -3.79
C SER A 48 -5.01 7.07 -3.74
N THR A 49 -5.98 7.99 -3.67
CA THR A 49 -7.37 7.63 -3.95
C THR A 49 -7.49 7.05 -5.35
N CYS A 50 -8.51 6.21 -5.55
CA CYS A 50 -8.81 5.66 -6.88
C CYS A 50 -9.23 6.81 -7.80
N SER A 51 -8.72 6.83 -9.03
CA SER A 51 -8.99 7.88 -10.02
C SER A 51 -10.47 8.02 -10.38
N THR A 52 -11.26 6.98 -10.13
CA THR A 52 -12.70 6.95 -10.36
C THR A 52 -13.41 6.24 -9.22
N THR A 53 -14.68 6.58 -9.05
CA THR A 53 -15.61 5.94 -8.11
C THR A 53 -16.47 4.86 -8.78
N CYS A 54 -16.41 4.74 -10.11
CA CYS A 54 -17.11 3.73 -10.92
C CYS A 54 -16.20 3.23 -12.06
N GLY A 55 -16.45 2.03 -12.58
CA GLY A 55 -15.66 1.44 -13.66
C GLY A 55 -14.23 1.09 -13.24
N VAL A 56 -13.32 1.02 -14.21
CA VAL A 56 -11.91 0.71 -13.97
C VAL A 56 -11.16 1.99 -13.57
N GLY A 57 -10.60 1.99 -12.36
CA GLY A 57 -9.76 3.06 -11.87
C GLY A 57 -8.32 2.66 -11.66
N TYR A 58 -7.48 3.67 -11.39
CA TYR A 58 -6.09 3.48 -11.02
C TYR A 58 -5.76 4.26 -9.77
N ASN A 59 -4.90 3.70 -8.93
CA ASN A 59 -4.23 4.45 -7.88
C ASN A 59 -2.73 4.30 -8.00
N THR A 60 -2.03 5.29 -7.46
CA THR A 60 -0.58 5.42 -7.58
C THR A 60 0.03 5.57 -6.19
N ARG A 61 1.27 5.10 -6.03
CA ARG A 61 2.10 5.43 -4.88
C ARG A 61 3.51 5.73 -5.35
N LYS A 62 4.23 6.51 -4.56
CA LYS A 62 5.59 6.97 -4.89
C LYS A 62 6.55 6.63 -3.78
N ARG A 63 7.83 6.58 -4.11
CA ARG A 63 8.95 6.52 -3.17
C ARG A 63 10.07 7.39 -3.71
N GLU A 64 10.91 7.88 -2.82
CA GLU A 64 12.01 8.78 -3.16
C GLU A 64 13.33 8.02 -3.10
N CYS A 65 14.24 8.37 -4.02
CA CYS A 65 15.60 7.85 -4.02
C CYS A 65 16.50 8.85 -3.32
N SER A 66 17.21 8.43 -2.28
CA SER A 66 18.28 9.20 -1.67
C SER A 66 19.61 8.67 -2.17
N SER A 67 20.35 9.50 -2.92
CA SER A 67 21.70 9.21 -3.40
C SER A 67 22.44 10.49 -3.77
N GLN A 68 23.77 10.48 -3.66
CA GLN A 68 24.65 11.61 -3.97
C GLN A 68 25.27 11.53 -5.37
N THR A 69 25.44 10.32 -5.90
CA THR A 69 26.26 10.07 -7.10
C THR A 69 25.69 8.98 -8.01
N ASP A 70 25.02 7.97 -7.43
CA ASP A 70 24.49 6.83 -8.17
C ASP A 70 22.95 6.87 -8.29
N ALA A 71 22.36 6.38 -9.36
CA ALA A 71 20.91 6.29 -9.48
C ALA A 71 20.36 5.06 -8.74
N CYS A 72 19.20 5.18 -8.08
CA CYS A 72 18.50 4.00 -7.56
C CYS A 72 18.00 3.13 -8.72
N SER A 73 18.17 1.82 -8.59
CA SER A 73 17.68 0.85 -9.58
C SER A 73 16.20 0.52 -9.33
N GLY A 74 15.35 0.72 -10.34
CA GLY A 74 13.93 0.36 -10.31
C GLY A 74 12.98 1.56 -10.41
N ALA A 75 11.68 1.30 -10.27
CA ALA A 75 10.67 2.34 -10.40
C ALA A 75 10.49 3.16 -9.11
N SER A 76 10.38 4.48 -9.22
CA SER A 76 10.02 5.41 -8.14
C SER A 76 8.50 5.60 -7.98
N THR A 77 7.72 5.23 -9.00
CA THR A 77 6.26 5.31 -9.01
C THR A 77 5.69 3.94 -9.35
N LEU A 78 4.67 3.53 -8.61
CA LEU A 78 3.91 2.32 -8.87
C LEU A 78 2.45 2.68 -9.09
N THR A 79 1.87 2.17 -10.17
CA THR A 79 0.46 2.29 -10.50
C THR A 79 -0.18 0.91 -10.44
N ARG A 80 -1.39 0.82 -9.90
CA ARG A 80 -2.20 -0.40 -9.97
C ARG A 80 -3.65 -0.07 -10.28
N VAL A 81 -4.35 -1.04 -10.83
CA VAL A 81 -5.80 -0.98 -10.99
C VAL A 81 -6.45 -0.98 -9.60
N CYS A 82 -7.44 -0.13 -9.43
CA CYS A 82 -8.39 -0.19 -8.33
C CYS A 82 -9.79 -0.40 -8.91
N SER A 83 -10.45 -1.47 -8.46
CA SER A 83 -11.82 -1.80 -8.83
C SER A 83 -12.74 -1.42 -7.66
N ILE A 84 -13.36 -0.24 -7.73
CA ILE A 84 -14.54 0.06 -6.91
C ILE A 84 -15.73 -0.20 -7.84
N GLY A 85 -16.25 -1.43 -7.80
CA GLY A 85 -17.16 -2.02 -8.78
C GLY A 85 -18.55 -1.37 -8.84
N ARG A 86 -18.64 -0.13 -9.32
CA ARG A 86 -19.90 0.45 -9.78
C ARG A 86 -19.87 0.53 -11.30
N ASN A 87 -20.89 0.00 -11.96
CA ASN A 87 -21.07 0.25 -13.37
C ASN A 87 -21.28 1.75 -13.54
N CYS A 88 -20.48 2.40 -14.39
CA CYS A 88 -20.69 3.81 -14.69
C CYS A 88 -21.93 3.92 -15.59
N THR A 89 -23.13 3.81 -14.99
CA THR A 89 -24.34 4.24 -15.68
C THR A 89 -24.18 5.74 -15.89
N ARG A 90 -24.02 6.18 -17.14
CA ARG A 90 -24.13 7.59 -17.51
C ARG A 90 -25.54 8.06 -17.17
N VAL A 91 -25.80 8.39 -15.92
CA VAL A 91 -26.95 9.20 -15.57
C VAL A 91 -26.48 10.60 -15.88
N LEU A 92 -26.82 11.09 -17.08
CA LEU A 92 -27.11 12.51 -17.21
C LEU A 92 -28.06 12.79 -16.05
N GLU A 93 -27.62 13.62 -15.10
CA GLU A 93 -28.39 13.93 -13.89
C GLU A 93 -29.73 14.51 -14.32
N ASP A 94 -30.71 13.64 -14.54
CA ASP A 94 -32.11 14.02 -14.47
C ASP A 94 -32.44 14.05 -12.97
N PRO A 95 -32.75 15.24 -12.40
CA PRO A 95 -33.13 15.38 -11.00
C PRO A 95 -34.42 14.60 -10.63
N SER A 96 -35.09 13.95 -11.59
CA SER A 96 -36.25 13.09 -11.36
C SER A 96 -35.94 11.66 -10.87
N SER A 97 -34.70 11.18 -10.99
CA SER A 97 -34.37 9.76 -10.71
C SER A 97 -33.75 9.49 -9.34
N ARG A 98 -34.11 10.27 -8.32
CA ARG A 98 -33.98 9.81 -6.92
C ARG A 98 -34.91 8.60 -6.73
N SER A 99 -34.45 7.42 -7.14
CA SER A 99 -34.93 6.17 -6.57
C SER A 99 -34.53 6.22 -5.11
N ASP A 100 -35.51 6.62 -4.31
CA ASP A 100 -35.53 6.59 -2.87
C ASP A 100 -34.91 5.27 -2.37
N VAL A 101 -33.64 5.31 -1.96
CA VAL A 101 -33.11 4.32 -1.02
C VAL A 101 -33.54 4.81 0.36
N THR A 102 -34.85 4.86 0.60
CA THR A 102 -35.36 4.61 1.93
C THR A 102 -35.03 3.15 2.22
N ARG A 103 -33.82 2.97 2.74
CA ARG A 103 -33.50 1.80 3.53
C ARG A 103 -34.47 1.84 4.71
N SER A 104 -35.64 1.22 4.53
CA SER A 104 -36.60 0.96 5.58
C SER A 104 -35.86 0.38 6.78
N PRO A 105 -35.75 1.07 7.92
CA PRO A 105 -35.40 0.45 9.16
C PRO A 105 -36.74 0.03 9.79
N ASN A 106 -37.07 -1.24 9.63
CA ASN A 106 -37.90 -2.01 10.58
C ASN A 106 -39.44 -1.81 10.50
N SER A 107 -40.07 -2.33 9.44
CA SER A 107 -41.51 -2.69 9.49
C SER A 107 -41.79 -3.99 10.25
N ALA A 108 -40.78 -4.81 10.54
CA ALA A 108 -40.94 -6.07 11.28
C ALA A 108 -41.11 -5.89 12.81
N SER A 109 -40.57 -4.81 13.39
CA SER A 109 -40.55 -4.64 14.86
C SER A 109 -41.89 -4.15 15.43
N ARG A 110 -42.63 -3.31 14.68
CA ARG A 110 -43.93 -2.76 15.14
C ARG A 110 -45.07 -3.78 15.11
N ILE A 111 -45.00 -4.75 14.21
CA ILE A 111 -46.00 -5.82 14.09
C ILE A 111 -45.82 -6.82 15.24
N TYR A 112 -44.56 -7.16 15.56
CA TYR A 112 -44.21 -8.07 16.64
C TYR A 112 -44.67 -7.54 18.01
N THR A 113 -44.43 -6.26 18.32
CA THR A 113 -44.85 -5.67 19.60
C THR A 113 -46.38 -5.61 19.75
N SER A 114 -47.12 -5.42 18.66
CA SER A 114 -48.59 -5.39 18.67
C SER A 114 -49.21 -6.76 18.98
N PHE A 115 -48.70 -7.83 18.36
CA PHE A 115 -49.18 -9.20 18.61
C PHE A 115 -48.86 -9.70 20.01
N TYR A 116 -47.68 -9.37 20.57
CA TYR A 116 -47.34 -9.76 21.94
C TYR A 116 -48.21 -9.06 22.99
N LEU A 117 -48.53 -7.78 22.77
CA LEU A 117 -49.40 -7.02 23.68
C LEU A 117 -50.84 -7.56 23.65
N SER A 118 -51.37 -7.91 22.47
CA SER A 118 -52.71 -8.48 22.36
C SER A 118 -52.80 -9.87 23.01
N ILE A 119 -51.81 -10.74 22.80
CA ILE A 119 -51.75 -12.06 23.45
C ILE A 119 -51.69 -11.92 24.98
N TYR A 120 -50.86 -11.02 25.51
CA TYR A 120 -50.74 -10.79 26.95
C TYR A 120 -52.06 -10.34 27.59
N ILE A 121 -52.78 -9.41 26.95
CA ILE A 121 -54.10 -8.96 27.43
C ILE A 121 -55.11 -10.11 27.43
N ILE A 122 -55.13 -10.93 26.38
CA ILE A 122 -56.04 -12.07 26.28
C ILE A 122 -55.75 -13.08 27.41
N VAL A 123 -54.49 -13.43 27.64
CA VAL A 123 -54.12 -14.36 28.73
C VAL A 123 -54.49 -13.78 30.10
N ALA A 124 -54.26 -12.48 30.33
CA ALA A 124 -54.63 -11.84 31.60
C ALA A 124 -56.15 -11.87 31.86
N LEU A 125 -56.97 -11.64 30.84
CA LEU A 125 -58.43 -11.72 30.95
C LEU A 125 -58.92 -13.15 31.23
N ILE A 126 -58.30 -14.14 30.58
CA ILE A 126 -58.61 -15.55 30.81
C ILE A 126 -58.28 -15.94 32.26
N MET A 127 -57.11 -15.55 32.77
CA MET A 127 -56.72 -15.85 34.16
C MET A 127 -57.65 -15.16 35.17
N LEU A 128 -58.08 -13.92 34.90
CA LEU A 128 -59.04 -13.21 35.75
C LEU A 128 -60.41 -13.91 35.80
N PHE A 129 -60.87 -14.47 34.67
CA PHE A 129 -62.13 -15.22 34.60
C PHE A 129 -62.07 -16.53 35.40
N PHE A 130 -60.91 -17.18 35.50
CA PHE A 130 -60.74 -18.40 36.30
C PHE A 130 -60.49 -18.13 37.79
N THR A 131 -60.22 -16.88 38.18
CA THR A 131 -60.00 -16.48 39.58
C THR A 131 -61.24 -15.88 40.26
N TYR A 132 -62.37 -15.75 39.56
CA TYR A 132 -63.65 -15.24 40.07
C TYR A 132 -64.72 -16.32 40.02
#